data_AF-A0A559KRR3-F1
#
_entry.id   AF-A0A559KRR3-F1
#
_cell.length_a   1.000
_cell.length_b   1.000
_cell.length_c   1.000
_cell.angle_alpha   90.00
_cell.angle_beta   90.00
_cell.angle_gamma   90.00
#
_symmetry.space_group_name_H-M   'P 1'
#
loop_
_entity.id
_entity.type
_entity.pdbx_description
1 polymer ?
#
loop_
_entity_poly.entity_id
_entity_poly.type
_entity_poly.pdbx_seq_one_letter_code
_entity_poly.pdbx_strand_id
1 'polypeptide(L)'
;MKIREAFDIPMLEVSDFEIQALPRTDTTQPVEFPLLHSIEVQRELALLCISKVKLCICIGHTLTVQYAFLSRENVSPNDTNNSTMLLSPNKDSNIQTVEAVDTELVAWEASLPECCEYRPLNARDATEGKSSIALHRTLLHMIHCATISALHRPRLLPVFLRGPSTPRSRVWNAVARITEMVMGLNDLKLEGYLPPGAIMAILPTMIVHMIEMKNPELQSRERATQGFRECMLLIEQLRATYEVADFATEVLDAGMKKTGLDIKMDKDQPRASGIRPRGGI
;
A
#
# COMPACT_ATOMS: atom_id res chain seq x y z
N MET A 1 -11.59 -4.99 20.24
CA MET A 1 -10.25 -4.60 20.72
C MET A 1 -10.22 -3.08 20.83
N LYS A 2 -10.51 -2.53 22.01
CA LYS A 2 -10.27 -1.10 22.28
C LYS A 2 -8.76 -0.96 22.35
N ILE A 3 -8.14 -0.39 21.32
CA ILE A 3 -6.82 0.21 21.48
C ILE A 3 -7.08 1.38 22.43
N ARG A 4 -6.97 1.11 23.73
CA ARG A 4 -6.88 2.17 24.73
C ARG A 4 -5.60 2.92 24.38
N GLU A 5 -5.76 4.22 24.14
CA GLU A 5 -4.71 5.24 24.02
C GLU A 5 -3.90 5.40 25.33
N ALA A 6 -3.48 4.29 25.96
CA ALA A 6 -2.81 4.30 27.26
C ALA A 6 -1.87 3.11 27.43
N PHE A 7 -1.09 2.80 26.41
CA PHE A 7 0.27 2.34 26.65
C PHE A 7 1.17 3.43 26.09
N ASP A 8 1.82 4.17 26.97
CA ASP A 8 2.78 5.24 26.65
C ASP A 8 4.07 4.58 26.16
N ILE A 9 3.97 3.85 25.03
CA ILE A 9 5.10 3.19 24.41
C ILE A 9 5.88 4.30 23.70
N PRO A 10 7.14 4.56 24.10
CA PRO A 10 7.94 5.57 23.43
C PRO A 10 8.09 5.20 21.95
N MET A 11 8.24 6.24 21.12
CA MET A 11 8.52 6.03 19.70
C MET A 11 9.83 5.25 19.54
N LEU A 12 9.84 4.31 18.60
CA LEU A 12 11.03 3.51 18.30
C LEU A 12 12.23 4.39 17.94
N GLU A 13 13.38 4.03 18.49
CA GLU A 13 14.68 4.61 18.18
C GLU A 13 15.55 3.62 17.42
N VAL A 14 16.58 4.11 16.72
CA VAL A 14 17.49 3.24 15.94
C VAL A 14 18.22 2.23 16.84
N SER A 15 18.44 2.57 18.11
CA SER A 15 19.02 1.67 19.11
C SER A 15 18.17 0.44 19.42
N ASP A 16 16.86 0.48 19.14
CA ASP A 16 15.94 -0.64 19.42
C ASP A 16 16.13 -1.82 18.43
N PHE A 17 16.93 -1.64 17.37
CA PHE A 17 17.06 -2.61 16.28
C PHE A 17 18.31 -3.50 16.37
N GLU A 18 19.07 -3.44 17.48
CA GLU A 18 20.25 -4.28 17.74
C GLU A 18 21.20 -4.41 16.52
N ILE A 19 21.50 -3.27 15.87
CA ILE A 19 22.24 -3.23 14.61
C ILE A 19 23.67 -3.78 14.81
N GLN A 20 23.95 -4.92 14.19
CA GLN A 20 25.26 -5.57 14.24
C GLN A 20 25.50 -6.39 12.97
N ALA A 21 26.69 -6.25 12.38
CA ALA A 21 27.11 -7.11 11.28
C ALA A 21 27.43 -8.52 11.80
N LEU A 22 26.83 -9.54 11.18
CA LEU A 22 27.17 -10.92 11.52
C LEU A 22 28.57 -11.29 10.98
N PRO A 23 29.42 -11.95 11.80
CA PRO A 23 30.72 -12.42 11.35
C PRO A 23 30.57 -13.39 10.17
N ARG A 24 31.35 -13.19 9.12
CA ARG A 24 31.35 -14.10 7.96
C ARG A 24 31.96 -15.44 8.39
N THR A 25 31.14 -16.49 8.42
CA THR A 25 31.61 -17.86 8.60
C THR A 25 31.74 -18.49 7.21
N ASP A 26 32.99 -18.68 6.78
CA ASP A 26 33.46 -19.36 5.58
C ASP A 26 33.08 -18.83 4.18
N THR A 27 34.14 -18.45 3.46
CA THR A 27 34.17 -17.82 2.14
C THR A 27 34.01 -18.84 1.01
N THR A 28 32.78 -19.13 0.57
CA THR A 28 32.53 -19.63 -0.81
C THR A 28 31.17 -19.23 -1.39
N GLN A 29 30.24 -18.68 -0.60
CA GLN A 29 28.90 -18.35 -1.09
C GLN A 29 28.82 -16.87 -1.55
N PRO A 30 28.24 -16.58 -2.73
CA PRO A 30 27.99 -15.21 -3.17
C PRO A 30 27.17 -14.43 -2.13
N VAL A 31 27.35 -13.12 -2.08
CA VAL A 31 26.66 -12.21 -1.14
C VAL A 31 25.15 -12.22 -1.43
N GLU A 32 24.42 -13.16 -0.85
CA GLU A 32 22.97 -13.29 -1.05
C GLU A 32 22.15 -12.47 -0.04
N PHE A 33 22.77 -11.95 1.04
CA PHE A 33 22.03 -11.26 2.11
C PHE A 33 22.75 -10.00 2.63
N PRO A 34 22.69 -8.86 1.91
CA PRO A 34 23.24 -7.58 2.36
C PRO A 34 22.74 -7.14 3.73
N LEU A 35 21.51 -7.50 4.10
CA LEU A 35 20.92 -7.25 5.41
C LEU A 35 21.77 -7.79 6.57
N LEU A 36 22.33 -8.99 6.44
CA LEU A 36 23.04 -9.65 7.53
C LEU A 36 24.47 -9.12 7.73
N HIS A 37 24.99 -8.39 6.73
CA HIS A 37 26.41 -8.03 6.67
C HIS A 37 26.69 -6.54 6.52
N SER A 38 25.70 -5.71 6.17
CA SER A 38 25.85 -4.25 6.08
C SER A 38 25.07 -3.55 7.19
N ILE A 39 25.82 -2.87 8.05
CA ILE A 39 25.29 -2.01 9.13
C ILE A 39 24.46 -0.87 8.52
N GLU A 40 24.88 -0.35 7.37
CA GLU A 40 24.17 0.71 6.65
C GLU A 40 22.79 0.24 6.20
N VAL A 41 22.70 -0.95 5.59
CA VAL A 41 21.41 -1.53 5.17
C VAL A 41 20.49 -1.76 6.36
N GLN A 42 21.01 -2.32 7.46
CA GLN A 42 20.24 -2.51 8.70
C GLN A 42 19.71 -1.17 9.25
N ARG A 43 20.57 -0.14 9.26
CA ARG A 43 20.20 1.20 9.72
C ARG A 43 19.14 1.87 8.86
N GLU A 44 19.25 1.79 7.53
CA GLU A 44 18.24 2.33 6.62
C GLU A 44 16.90 1.62 6.78
N LEU A 45 16.90 0.29 6.98
CA LEU A 45 15.68 -0.47 7.24
C LEU A 45 15.05 -0.15 8.60
N ALA A 46 15.87 0.10 9.63
CA ALA A 46 15.39 0.59 10.93
C ALA A 46 14.69 1.95 10.78
N LEU A 47 15.30 2.89 10.04
CA LEU A 47 14.69 4.20 9.77
C LEU A 47 13.37 4.06 8.98
N LEU A 48 13.32 3.20 7.98
CA LEU A 48 12.08 2.89 7.25
C LEU A 48 11.00 2.31 8.17
N CYS A 49 11.37 1.44 9.12
CA CYS A 49 10.45 0.89 10.10
C CYS A 49 9.88 1.99 11.00
N ILE A 50 10.73 2.85 11.56
CA ILE A 50 10.31 4.00 12.39
C ILE A 50 9.37 4.92 11.60
N SER A 51 9.71 5.25 10.35
CA SER A 51 8.86 6.06 9.48
C SER A 51 7.49 5.40 9.22
N LYS A 52 7.44 4.08 9.03
CA LYS A 52 6.17 3.33 8.89
C LYS A 52 5.35 3.35 10.17
N VAL A 53 5.96 3.19 11.34
CA VAL A 53 5.27 3.26 12.63
C VAL A 53 4.66 4.66 12.83
N LYS A 54 5.40 5.72 12.53
CA LYS A 54 4.87 7.09 12.53
C LYS A 54 3.70 7.25 11.56
N LEU A 55 3.79 6.69 10.36
CA LEU A 55 2.68 6.72 9.40
C LEU A 55 1.45 5.96 9.91
N CYS A 56 1.62 4.84 10.61
CA CYS A 56 0.52 4.10 11.23
C CYS A 56 -0.26 4.94 12.25
N ILE A 57 0.39 5.88 12.95
CA ILE A 57 -0.29 6.83 13.84
C ILE A 57 -1.18 7.76 13.03
N CYS A 58 -0.67 8.36 11.94
CA CYS A 58 -1.46 9.20 11.06
C CYS A 58 -2.63 8.43 10.39
N ILE A 59 -2.44 7.14 10.08
CA ILE A 59 -3.50 6.25 9.61
C ILE A 59 -4.57 6.09 10.70
N GLY A 60 -4.15 5.87 11.96
CA GLY A 60 -5.06 5.83 13.11
C GLY A 60 -5.94 7.08 13.19
N HIS A 61 -5.34 8.27 13.13
CA HIS A 61 -6.07 9.55 13.12
C HIS A 61 -6.98 9.69 11.89
N THR A 62 -6.52 9.26 10.70
CA THR A 62 -7.35 9.25 9.48
C THR A 62 -8.59 8.38 9.69
N LEU A 63 -8.42 7.19 10.28
CA LEU A 63 -9.52 6.25 10.52
C LEU A 63 -10.51 6.80 11.55
N THR A 64 -10.06 7.45 12.62
CA THR A 64 -10.97 8.03 13.63
C THR A 64 -11.75 9.23 13.10
N VAL A 65 -11.14 10.06 12.25
CA VAL A 65 -11.83 11.19 11.60
C VAL A 65 -12.90 10.68 10.63
N GLN A 66 -12.56 9.67 9.83
CA GLN A 66 -13.39 9.25 8.70
C GLN A 66 -14.38 8.12 9.00
N TYR A 67 -14.16 7.35 10.07
CA TYR A 67 -14.99 6.19 10.38
C TYR A 67 -15.45 6.21 11.83
N ALA A 68 -16.76 6.05 12.02
CA ALA A 68 -17.34 5.76 13.31
C ALA A 68 -17.31 4.24 13.54
N PHE A 69 -16.82 3.83 14.71
CA PHE A 69 -16.88 2.44 15.15
C PHE A 69 -18.32 2.05 15.45
N LEU A 70 -18.91 1.18 14.63
CA LEU A 70 -20.19 0.56 14.97
C LEU A 70 -19.92 -0.56 15.98
N SER A 71 -20.01 -0.25 17.27
CA SER A 71 -20.23 -1.29 18.26
C SER A 71 -21.66 -1.78 18.08
N ARG A 72 -21.85 -3.06 17.75
CA ARG A 72 -23.19 -3.66 17.75
C ARG A 72 -23.63 -3.77 19.21
N GLU A 73 -24.34 -2.77 19.71
CA GLU A 73 -24.83 -2.68 21.09
C GLU A 73 -25.87 -3.75 21.48
N ASN A 74 -26.12 -4.74 20.63
CA ASN A 74 -27.08 -5.83 20.86
C ASN A 74 -26.48 -7.20 20.51
N VAL A 75 -25.38 -7.60 21.16
CA VAL A 75 -24.90 -8.99 21.10
C VAL A 75 -25.18 -9.64 22.45
N SER A 76 -26.00 -10.69 22.42
CA SER A 76 -26.27 -11.51 23.60
C SER A 76 -24.96 -12.11 24.13
N PRO A 77 -24.80 -12.26 25.46
CA PRO A 77 -23.53 -12.64 26.08
C PRO A 77 -23.04 -14.07 25.75
N ASN A 78 -23.71 -14.80 24.86
CA ASN A 78 -23.38 -16.19 24.52
C ASN A 78 -22.68 -16.39 23.16
N ASP A 79 -22.53 -15.35 22.33
CA ASP A 79 -21.91 -15.48 21.01
C ASP A 79 -20.46 -14.96 21.01
N THR A 80 -19.55 -15.74 21.58
CA THR A 80 -18.11 -15.40 21.72
C THR A 80 -17.34 -15.36 20.39
N ASN A 81 -17.98 -15.72 19.26
CA ASN A 81 -17.30 -15.92 17.96
C ASN A 81 -17.46 -14.79 16.93
N ASN A 82 -18.19 -13.70 17.22
CA ASN A 82 -18.49 -12.65 16.23
C ASN A 82 -17.99 -11.24 16.61
N SER A 83 -16.73 -11.11 17.05
CA SER A 83 -16.09 -9.80 17.28
C SER A 83 -15.59 -9.14 15.97
N THR A 84 -16.46 -9.00 14.96
CA THR A 84 -16.13 -8.21 13.76
C THR A 84 -16.44 -6.75 14.02
N MET A 85 -15.41 -5.91 14.23
CA MET A 85 -15.57 -4.46 14.32
C MET A 85 -15.87 -3.90 12.92
N LEU A 86 -17.08 -3.36 12.72
CA LEU A 86 -17.48 -2.75 11.47
C LEU A 86 -17.22 -1.24 11.50
N LEU A 87 -16.46 -0.74 10.52
CA LEU A 87 -16.24 0.69 10.31
C LEU A 87 -17.37 1.23 9.43
N SER A 88 -18.02 2.30 9.88
CA SER A 88 -19.01 3.02 9.08
C SER A 88 -18.51 4.43 8.76
N PRO A 89 -18.75 4.96 7.55
CA PRO A 89 -18.37 6.33 7.22
C PRO A 89 -18.98 7.31 8.22
N ASN A 90 -18.14 8.16 8.79
CA ASN A 90 -18.58 9.20 9.71
C ASN A 90 -19.29 10.32 8.93
N LYS A 91 -20.61 10.46 9.15
CA LYS A 91 -21.45 11.43 8.46
C LYS A 91 -21.19 12.88 8.91
N ASP A 92 -20.55 13.05 10.07
CA ASP A 92 -20.29 14.35 10.70
C ASP A 92 -18.81 14.76 10.59
N SER A 93 -18.05 14.18 9.64
CA SER A 93 -16.63 14.51 9.43
C SER A 93 -16.43 16.02 9.16
N ASN A 94 -15.94 16.73 10.19
CA ASN A 94 -15.66 18.16 10.12
C ASN A 94 -14.53 18.43 9.10
N ILE A 95 -14.70 19.44 8.25
CA ILE A 95 -13.68 19.87 7.27
C ILE A 95 -12.36 20.20 7.97
N GLN A 96 -12.43 20.84 9.13
CA GLN A 96 -11.24 21.27 9.89
C GLN A 96 -10.42 20.08 10.40
N THR A 97 -11.07 18.98 10.82
CA THR A 97 -10.35 17.78 11.28
C THR A 97 -9.71 17.04 10.12
N VAL A 98 -10.35 17.04 8.94
CA VAL A 98 -9.75 16.49 7.71
C VAL A 98 -8.52 17.30 7.28
N GLU A 99 -8.59 18.63 7.32
CA GLU A 99 -7.46 19.51 6.98
C GLU A 99 -6.30 19.38 7.98
N ALA A 100 -6.60 19.18 9.27
CA ALA A 100 -5.59 18.92 10.28
C ALA A 100 -4.81 17.63 10.01
N VAL A 101 -5.51 16.53 9.68
CA VAL A 101 -4.87 15.25 9.34
C VAL A 101 -4.11 15.34 8.00
N ASP A 102 -4.62 16.08 7.01
CA ASP A 102 -3.89 16.32 5.75
C ASP A 102 -2.57 17.06 6.02
N THR A 103 -2.61 18.07 6.92
CA THR A 103 -1.41 18.81 7.34
C THR A 103 -0.42 17.91 8.10
N GLU A 104 -0.92 17.01 8.96
CA GLU A 104 -0.11 16.02 9.66
C GLU A 104 0.62 15.08 8.69
N LEU A 105 -0.08 14.58 7.66
CA LEU A 105 0.51 13.72 6.63
C LEU A 105 1.59 14.45 5.81
N VAL A 106 1.36 15.71 5.46
CA VAL A 106 2.36 16.55 4.78
C VAL A 106 3.58 16.79 5.67
N ALA A 107 3.37 17.09 6.96
CA ALA A 107 4.46 17.27 7.91
C ALA A 107 5.25 15.96 8.12
N TRP A 108 4.57 14.82 8.15
CA TRP A 108 5.19 13.50 8.22
C TRP A 108 6.09 13.26 7.00
N GLU A 109 5.60 13.49 5.77
CA GLU A 109 6.38 13.31 4.54
C GLU A 109 7.62 14.22 4.52
N ALA A 110 7.49 15.47 4.99
CA ALA A 110 8.60 16.42 5.11
C ALA A 110 9.62 16.07 6.21
N SER A 111 9.25 15.22 7.18
CA SER A 111 10.12 14.79 8.28
C SER A 111 10.94 13.53 7.98
N LEU A 112 10.78 12.96 6.78
CA LEU A 112 11.43 11.70 6.42
C LEU A 112 12.95 11.86 6.34
N PRO A 113 13.72 10.88 6.86
CA PRO A 113 15.15 10.80 6.57
C PRO A 113 15.41 10.55 5.08
N GLU A 114 16.56 10.98 4.57
CA GLU A 114 16.96 10.87 3.16
C GLU A 114 16.73 9.46 2.56
N CYS A 115 17.08 8.40 3.29
CA CYS A 115 16.89 7.02 2.81
C CYS A 115 15.41 6.61 2.62
N CYS A 116 14.49 7.30 3.31
CA CYS A 116 13.04 7.06 3.30
C CYS A 116 12.30 7.96 2.30
N GLU A 117 12.92 9.05 1.82
CA GLU A 117 12.31 9.98 0.87
C GLU A 117 11.92 9.29 -0.43
N TYR A 118 10.82 9.72 -1.04
CA TYR A 118 10.35 9.10 -2.28
C TYR A 118 11.37 9.31 -3.40
N ARG A 119 11.70 8.21 -4.09
CA ARG A 119 12.42 8.23 -5.36
C ARG A 119 11.90 7.12 -6.27
N PRO A 120 11.72 7.39 -7.57
CA PRO A 120 11.33 6.38 -8.54
C PRO A 120 12.32 5.20 -8.53
N LEU A 121 11.78 4.00 -8.72
CA LEU A 121 12.58 2.80 -8.88
C LEU A 121 13.42 2.89 -10.15
N ASN A 122 14.66 2.40 -10.07
CA ASN A 122 15.56 2.30 -11.22
C ASN A 122 16.26 0.93 -11.23
N ALA A 123 16.94 0.60 -12.33
CA ALA A 123 17.56 -0.71 -12.52
C ALA A 123 18.56 -1.10 -11.40
N ARG A 124 19.21 -0.13 -10.75
CA ARG A 124 20.17 -0.40 -9.66
C ARG A 124 19.47 -0.93 -8.40
N ASP A 125 18.22 -0.50 -8.16
CA ASP A 125 17.42 -0.99 -7.03
C ASP A 125 17.15 -2.50 -7.15
N ALA A 126 17.13 -3.06 -8.37
CA ALA A 126 16.91 -4.49 -8.61
C ALA A 126 18.19 -5.34 -8.50
N THR A 127 19.37 -4.77 -8.79
CA THR A 127 20.61 -5.55 -8.97
C THR A 127 21.63 -5.44 -7.85
N GLU A 128 21.59 -4.39 -7.03
CA GLU A 128 22.66 -4.08 -6.05
C GLU A 128 22.40 -4.62 -4.62
N GLY A 129 21.49 -5.56 -4.43
CA GLY A 129 21.15 -6.06 -3.10
C GLY A 129 20.45 -5.03 -2.18
N LYS A 130 20.07 -3.88 -2.74
CA LYS A 130 19.25 -2.82 -2.10
C LYS A 130 17.76 -2.97 -2.42
N SER A 131 17.37 -4.07 -3.03
CA SER A 131 15.98 -4.35 -3.41
C SER A 131 15.05 -4.28 -2.20
N SER A 132 15.48 -4.75 -1.03
CA SER A 132 14.70 -4.66 0.21
C SER A 132 14.39 -3.22 0.63
N ILE A 133 15.40 -2.33 0.62
CA ILE A 133 15.23 -0.91 0.95
C ILE A 133 14.29 -0.25 -0.06
N ALA A 134 14.52 -0.48 -1.35
CA ALA A 134 13.70 0.07 -2.41
C ALA A 134 12.25 -0.39 -2.31
N LEU A 135 12.00 -1.69 -2.10
CA LEU A 135 10.68 -2.27 -1.90
C LEU A 135 9.97 -1.67 -0.68
N HIS A 136 10.66 -1.60 0.46
CA HIS A 136 10.07 -1.07 1.68
C HIS A 136 9.81 0.43 1.62
N ARG A 137 10.64 1.20 0.92
CA ARG A 137 10.42 2.62 0.60
C ARG A 137 9.22 2.80 -0.33
N THR A 138 9.14 2.03 -1.42
CA THR A 138 8.00 2.09 -2.34
C THR A 138 6.70 1.76 -1.60
N LEU A 139 6.70 0.70 -0.78
CA LEU A 139 5.54 0.35 0.04
C LEU A 139 5.17 1.48 1.02
N LEU A 140 6.15 2.13 1.65
CA LEU A 140 5.90 3.25 2.57
C LEU A 140 5.10 4.37 1.86
N HIS A 141 5.53 4.75 0.66
CA HIS A 141 4.87 5.80 -0.13
C HIS A 141 3.54 5.36 -0.73
N MET A 142 3.39 4.08 -1.11
CA MET A 142 2.10 3.53 -1.52
C MET A 142 1.07 3.62 -0.40
N ILE A 143 1.45 3.25 0.82
CA ILE A 143 0.58 3.36 2.00
C ILE A 143 0.25 4.82 2.29
N HIS A 144 1.24 5.73 2.24
CA HIS A 144 1.00 7.16 2.44
C HIS A 144 -0.03 7.72 1.44
N CYS A 145 0.12 7.42 0.15
CA CYS A 145 -0.84 7.81 -0.87
C CYS A 145 -2.22 7.18 -0.63
N ALA A 146 -2.28 5.92 -0.21
CA ALA A 146 -3.54 5.26 0.12
C ALA A 146 -4.24 5.92 1.31
N THR A 147 -3.47 6.38 2.31
CA THR A 147 -4.00 7.15 3.45
C THR A 147 -4.57 8.49 3.01
N ILE A 148 -3.87 9.24 2.16
CA ILE A 148 -4.41 10.49 1.57
C ILE A 148 -5.70 10.20 0.80
N SER A 149 -5.70 9.14 -0.01
CA SER A 149 -6.89 8.72 -0.77
C SER A 149 -8.05 8.40 0.17
N ALA A 150 -7.80 7.64 1.24
CA ALA A 150 -8.79 7.26 2.24
C ALA A 150 -9.32 8.47 3.05
N LEU A 151 -8.46 9.42 3.40
CA LEU A 151 -8.83 10.64 4.11
C LEU A 151 -9.85 11.47 3.33
N HIS A 152 -9.84 11.44 2.00
CA HIS A 152 -10.79 12.18 1.18
C HIS A 152 -11.92 11.32 0.60
N ARG A 153 -11.92 10.00 0.83
CA ARG A 153 -12.86 9.03 0.23
C ARG A 153 -14.31 9.11 0.74
N PRO A 154 -14.62 9.35 2.02
CA PRO A 154 -16.00 9.31 2.54
C PRO A 154 -16.95 10.37 1.98
N ARG A 155 -16.42 11.33 1.22
CA ARG A 155 -17.21 12.36 0.54
C ARG A 155 -17.56 11.99 -0.91
N LEU A 156 -17.03 10.89 -1.45
CA LEU A 156 -17.06 10.67 -2.88
C LEU A 156 -18.32 9.98 -3.43
N LEU A 157 -19.03 9.14 -2.67
CA LEU A 157 -20.23 8.48 -3.24
C LEU A 157 -21.32 9.49 -3.68
N PRO A 158 -21.56 10.61 -2.96
CA PRO A 158 -22.43 11.68 -3.44
C PRO A 158 -21.74 12.72 -4.36
N VAL A 159 -20.43 12.96 -4.20
CA VAL A 159 -19.70 14.08 -4.87
C VAL A 159 -19.06 13.67 -6.21
N PHE A 160 -18.90 12.38 -6.52
CA PHE A 160 -18.51 11.96 -7.87
C PHE A 160 -19.46 12.49 -8.96
N LEU A 161 -20.71 12.83 -8.58
CA LEU A 161 -21.74 13.42 -9.43
C LEU A 161 -21.62 14.94 -9.64
N ARG A 162 -20.71 15.66 -8.95
CA ARG A 162 -20.66 17.14 -8.98
C ARG A 162 -19.24 17.67 -9.18
N GLY A 163 -18.84 17.86 -10.45
CA GLY A 163 -17.73 18.74 -10.89
C GLY A 163 -16.31 18.46 -10.35
N PRO A 164 -15.31 19.26 -10.76
CA PRO A 164 -13.95 19.20 -10.23
C PRO A 164 -13.87 19.94 -8.89
N SER A 165 -13.86 19.20 -7.77
CA SER A 165 -13.58 19.72 -6.44
C SER A 165 -12.17 19.33 -5.98
N THR A 166 -11.53 20.14 -5.14
CA THR A 166 -10.17 19.89 -4.63
C THR A 166 -9.97 18.54 -3.92
N PRO A 167 -10.96 17.93 -3.23
CA PRO A 167 -10.80 16.59 -2.66
C PRO A 167 -10.74 15.50 -3.74
N ARG A 168 -11.40 15.70 -4.89
CA ARG A 168 -11.33 14.75 -6.02
C ARG A 168 -9.91 14.72 -6.59
N SER A 169 -9.29 15.88 -6.81
CA SER A 169 -7.94 15.92 -7.37
C SER A 169 -6.91 15.26 -6.44
N ARG A 170 -7.06 15.38 -5.11
CA ARG A 170 -6.20 14.68 -4.13
C ARG A 170 -6.28 13.16 -4.26
N VAL A 171 -7.49 12.60 -4.34
CA VAL A 171 -7.68 11.15 -4.51
C VAL A 171 -7.10 10.65 -5.82
N TRP A 172 -7.35 11.35 -6.93
CA TRP A 172 -6.83 10.96 -8.23
C TRP A 172 -5.30 11.06 -8.31
N ASN A 173 -4.71 12.12 -7.75
CA ASN A 173 -3.27 12.27 -7.70
C ASN A 173 -2.62 11.15 -6.87
N ALA A 174 -3.22 10.79 -5.73
CA ALA A 174 -2.75 9.67 -4.91
C ALA A 174 -2.85 8.32 -5.67
N VAL A 175 -3.96 8.07 -6.34
CA VAL A 175 -4.18 6.87 -7.17
C VAL A 175 -3.20 6.80 -8.35
N ALA A 176 -2.94 7.93 -9.00
CA ALA A 176 -1.95 8.03 -10.08
C ALA A 176 -0.54 7.72 -9.56
N ARG A 177 -0.11 8.33 -8.44
CA ARG A 177 1.19 8.04 -7.80
C ARG A 177 1.34 6.56 -7.43
N ILE A 178 0.29 5.93 -6.88
CA ILE A 178 0.31 4.49 -6.58
C ILE A 178 0.50 3.68 -7.86
N THR A 179 -0.24 4.02 -8.91
CA THR A 179 -0.17 3.31 -10.20
C THR A 179 1.23 3.44 -10.81
N GLU A 180 1.85 4.61 -10.77
CA GLU A 180 3.24 4.82 -11.23
C GLU A 180 4.24 3.95 -10.45
N MET A 181 4.10 3.86 -9.13
CA MET A 181 4.92 2.98 -8.29
C MET A 181 4.75 1.50 -8.65
N VAL A 182 3.51 1.07 -8.90
CA VAL A 182 3.19 -0.30 -9.33
C VAL A 182 3.79 -0.61 -10.69
N MET A 183 3.70 0.31 -11.65
CA MET A 183 4.33 0.16 -12.97
C MET A 183 5.85 -0.02 -12.83
N GLY A 184 6.51 0.81 -12.01
CA GLY A 184 7.94 0.67 -11.76
C GLY A 184 8.33 -0.67 -11.11
N LEU A 185 7.47 -1.22 -10.24
CA LEU A 185 7.66 -2.56 -9.67
C LEU A 185 7.53 -3.64 -10.75
N ASN A 186 6.46 -3.59 -11.55
CA ASN A 186 6.20 -4.54 -12.63
C ASN A 186 7.31 -4.53 -13.70
N ASP A 187 7.80 -3.34 -14.07
CA ASP A 187 8.88 -3.18 -15.05
C ASP A 187 10.20 -3.82 -14.59
N LEU A 188 10.48 -3.75 -13.28
CA LEU A 188 11.68 -4.32 -12.67
C LEU A 188 11.46 -5.75 -12.15
N LYS A 189 10.27 -6.33 -12.34
CA LYS A 189 9.88 -7.68 -11.85
C LYS A 189 10.03 -7.83 -10.33
N LEU A 190 9.68 -6.78 -9.60
CA LEU A 190 9.78 -6.69 -8.14
C LEU A 190 8.45 -6.91 -7.41
N GLU A 191 7.35 -7.02 -8.15
CA GLU A 191 5.98 -7.05 -7.62
C GLU A 191 5.72 -8.22 -6.65
N GLY A 192 6.31 -9.40 -6.89
CA GLY A 192 6.15 -10.59 -6.04
C GLY A 192 6.88 -10.52 -4.69
N TYR A 193 7.74 -9.52 -4.48
CA TYR A 193 8.52 -9.35 -3.25
C TYR A 193 7.91 -8.31 -2.30
N LEU A 194 6.78 -7.71 -2.65
CA LEU A 194 6.12 -6.76 -1.77
C LEU A 194 5.47 -7.46 -0.57
N PRO A 195 5.59 -6.90 0.64
CA PRO A 195 4.86 -7.39 1.81
C PRO A 195 3.33 -7.35 1.64
N PRO A 196 2.55 -8.13 2.43
CA PRO A 196 1.09 -8.17 2.34
C PRO A 196 0.41 -6.81 2.52
N GLY A 197 1.06 -5.88 3.23
CA GLY A 197 0.57 -4.51 3.42
C GLY A 197 0.34 -3.75 2.11
N ALA A 198 0.97 -4.16 1.00
CA ALA A 198 0.70 -3.58 -0.32
C ALA A 198 -0.76 -3.74 -0.75
N ILE A 199 -1.39 -4.86 -0.40
CA ILE A 199 -2.80 -5.15 -0.76
C ILE A 199 -3.74 -4.10 -0.17
N MET A 200 -3.43 -3.58 1.03
CA MET A 200 -4.21 -2.50 1.66
C MET A 200 -4.19 -1.20 0.85
N ALA A 201 -3.10 -0.91 0.14
CA ALA A 201 -2.99 0.27 -0.72
C ALA A 201 -3.58 0.04 -2.12
N ILE A 202 -3.46 -1.19 -2.64
CA ILE A 202 -3.85 -1.54 -4.01
C ILE A 202 -5.36 -1.73 -4.13
N LEU A 203 -5.99 -2.48 -3.23
CA LEU A 203 -7.43 -2.76 -3.32
C LEU A 203 -8.31 -1.50 -3.41
N PRO A 204 -8.16 -0.47 -2.53
CA PRO A 204 -8.94 0.76 -2.66
C PRO A 204 -8.61 1.54 -3.94
N THR A 205 -7.34 1.51 -4.38
CA THR A 205 -6.89 2.12 -5.64
C THR A 205 -7.60 1.51 -6.84
N MET A 206 -7.68 0.19 -6.91
CA MET A 206 -8.37 -0.53 -7.99
C MET A 206 -9.87 -0.22 -8.02
N ILE A 207 -10.53 -0.11 -6.87
CA ILE A 207 -11.94 0.30 -6.81
C ILE A 207 -12.14 1.71 -7.40
N VAL A 208 -11.20 2.64 -7.14
CA VAL A 208 -11.25 3.98 -7.72
C VAL A 208 -11.06 3.94 -9.25
N HIS A 209 -10.13 3.12 -9.75
CA HIS A 209 -9.99 2.88 -11.20
C HIS A 209 -11.27 2.32 -11.82
N MET A 210 -11.93 1.34 -11.18
CA MET A 210 -13.20 0.79 -11.68
C MET A 210 -14.32 1.82 -11.80
N ILE A 211 -14.36 2.80 -10.88
CA ILE A 211 -15.30 3.92 -10.97
C ILE A 211 -14.95 4.79 -12.18
N GLU A 212 -13.67 5.09 -12.38
CA GLU A 212 -13.19 5.98 -13.45
C GLU A 212 -13.26 5.36 -14.85
N MET A 213 -13.23 4.04 -14.95
CA MET A 213 -13.46 3.32 -16.20
C MET A 213 -14.85 3.59 -16.82
N LYS A 214 -15.76 4.20 -16.06
CA LYS A 214 -17.08 4.65 -16.53
C LYS A 214 -17.14 6.14 -16.86
N ASN A 215 -16.04 6.87 -16.76
CA ASN A 215 -16.00 8.30 -17.07
C ASN A 215 -16.41 8.53 -18.55
N PRO A 216 -17.22 9.53 -18.90
CA PRO A 216 -17.55 9.82 -20.30
C PRO A 216 -16.32 10.15 -21.17
N GLU A 217 -15.24 10.65 -20.58
CA GLU A 217 -14.01 11.00 -21.27
C GLU A 217 -13.14 9.78 -21.59
N LEU A 218 -12.78 9.61 -22.87
CA LEU A 218 -12.01 8.46 -23.34
C LEU A 218 -10.63 8.35 -22.68
N GLN A 219 -9.88 9.45 -22.59
CA GLN A 219 -8.52 9.45 -22.01
C GLN A 219 -8.53 9.01 -20.53
N SER A 220 -9.50 9.50 -19.77
CA SER A 220 -9.69 9.15 -18.36
C SER A 220 -10.03 7.67 -18.20
N ARG A 221 -10.90 7.12 -19.07
CA ARG A 221 -11.21 5.69 -19.10
C ARG A 221 -10.02 4.81 -19.45
N GLU A 222 -9.24 5.20 -20.45
CA GLU A 222 -8.06 4.43 -20.90
C GLU A 222 -7.00 4.39 -19.82
N ARG A 223 -6.71 5.54 -19.19
CA ARG A 223 -5.77 5.64 -18.07
C ARG A 223 -6.23 4.77 -16.89
N ALA A 224 -7.51 4.83 -16.53
CA ALA A 224 -8.07 4.01 -15.45
C ALA A 224 -8.00 2.51 -15.77
N THR A 225 -8.28 2.13 -17.01
CA THR A 225 -8.20 0.73 -17.46
C THR A 225 -6.77 0.22 -17.41
N GLN A 226 -5.80 1.03 -17.86
CA GLN A 226 -4.38 0.68 -17.74
C GLN A 226 -3.96 0.55 -16.28
N GLY A 227 -4.28 1.53 -15.44
CA GLY A 227 -3.93 1.49 -14.02
C GLY A 227 -4.55 0.31 -13.29
N PHE A 228 -5.78 -0.07 -13.62
CA PHE A 228 -6.41 -1.29 -13.11
C PHE A 228 -5.61 -2.54 -13.49
N ARG A 229 -5.20 -2.67 -14.77
CA ARG A 229 -4.42 -3.83 -15.24
C ARG A 229 -3.08 -3.94 -14.52
N GLU A 230 -2.35 -2.84 -14.37
CA GLU A 230 -1.06 -2.82 -13.67
C GLU A 230 -1.19 -3.27 -12.21
N CYS A 231 -2.22 -2.78 -11.51
CA CYS A 231 -2.52 -3.18 -10.14
C CYS A 231 -2.93 -4.66 -10.05
N MET A 232 -3.69 -5.16 -11.03
CA MET A 232 -4.12 -6.57 -11.05
C MET A 232 -2.94 -7.52 -11.28
N LEU A 233 -1.95 -7.14 -12.11
CA LEU A 233 -0.73 -7.93 -12.28
C LEU A 233 0.01 -8.12 -10.95
N LEU A 234 0.14 -7.05 -10.16
CA LEU A 234 0.74 -7.11 -8.83
C LEU A 234 -0.06 -8.03 -7.89
N ILE A 235 -1.39 -7.89 -7.83
CA ILE A 235 -2.23 -8.77 -6.98
C ILE A 235 -2.05 -10.23 -7.38
N GLU A 236 -2.08 -10.57 -8.66
CA GLU A 236 -1.86 -11.95 -9.13
C GLU A 236 -0.49 -12.51 -8.71
N GLN A 237 0.56 -11.70 -8.73
CA GLN A 237 1.87 -12.13 -8.23
C GLN A 237 1.88 -12.36 -6.71
N LEU A 238 1.19 -11.51 -5.94
CA LEU A 238 1.09 -11.67 -4.49
C LEU A 238 0.26 -12.90 -4.07
N ARG A 239 -0.66 -13.38 -4.90
CA ARG A 239 -1.44 -14.62 -4.64
C ARG A 239 -0.57 -15.86 -4.54
N ALA A 240 0.58 -15.88 -5.22
CA ALA A 240 1.52 -16.99 -5.10
C ALA A 240 2.13 -17.10 -3.69
N THR A 241 2.11 -16.01 -2.92
CA THR A 241 2.80 -15.90 -1.63
C THR A 241 1.84 -15.71 -0.45
N TYR A 242 0.68 -15.06 -0.66
CA TYR A 242 -0.21 -14.63 0.41
C TYR A 242 -1.68 -14.96 0.13
N GLU A 243 -2.28 -15.80 0.97
CA GLU A 243 -3.71 -16.15 0.90
C GLU A 243 -4.64 -14.93 0.95
N VAL A 244 -4.26 -13.88 1.66
CA VAL A 244 -5.05 -12.63 1.74
C VAL A 244 -5.23 -11.94 0.37
N ALA A 245 -4.38 -12.25 -0.61
CA ALA A 245 -4.52 -11.74 -1.97
C ALA A 245 -5.68 -12.43 -2.72
N ASP A 246 -6.02 -13.69 -2.40
CA ASP A 246 -7.18 -14.36 -3.00
C ASP A 246 -8.48 -13.65 -2.63
N PHE A 247 -8.63 -13.25 -1.36
CA PHE A 247 -9.75 -12.44 -0.90
C PHE A 247 -9.86 -11.12 -1.67
N ALA A 248 -8.73 -10.45 -1.95
CA ALA A 248 -8.72 -9.22 -2.73
C ALA A 248 -9.26 -9.45 -4.15
N THR A 249 -8.86 -10.53 -4.82
CA THR A 249 -9.38 -10.89 -6.16
C THR A 249 -10.87 -11.19 -6.13
N GLU A 250 -11.37 -11.91 -5.13
CA GLU A 250 -12.81 -12.18 -5.00
C GLU A 250 -13.64 -10.89 -4.86
N VAL A 251 -13.16 -9.94 -4.05
CA VAL A 251 -13.79 -8.62 -3.90
C VAL A 251 -13.81 -7.85 -5.22
N LEU A 252 -12.70 -7.90 -5.97
CA LEU A 252 -12.58 -7.23 -7.27
C LEU A 252 -13.51 -7.87 -8.32
N ASP A 253 -13.56 -9.20 -8.39
CA ASP A 253 -14.43 -9.94 -9.30
C ASP A 253 -15.91 -9.64 -9.05
N ALA A 254 -16.32 -9.62 -7.77
CA ALA A 254 -17.67 -9.23 -7.39
C ALA A 254 -17.97 -7.78 -7.81
N GLY A 255 -17.00 -6.87 -7.63
CA GLY A 255 -17.11 -5.48 -8.07
C GLY A 255 -17.24 -5.34 -9.60
N MET A 256 -16.43 -6.07 -10.39
CA MET A 256 -16.45 -6.02 -11.85
C MET A 256 -17.79 -6.50 -12.40
N LYS A 257 -18.30 -7.62 -11.88
CA LYS A 257 -19.64 -8.14 -12.22
C LYS A 257 -20.74 -7.13 -11.92
N LYS A 258 -20.71 -6.50 -10.74
CA LYS A 258 -21.71 -5.49 -10.33
C LYS A 258 -21.64 -4.22 -11.19
N THR A 259 -20.45 -3.87 -11.67
CA THR A 259 -20.23 -2.68 -12.50
C THR A 259 -20.44 -2.93 -13.98
N GLY A 260 -20.59 -4.19 -14.42
CA GLY A 260 -20.73 -4.55 -15.83
C GLY A 260 -19.46 -4.31 -16.64
N LEU A 261 -18.29 -4.26 -15.99
CA LEU A 261 -16.99 -4.12 -16.65
C LEU A 261 -16.51 -5.50 -17.07
N ASP A 262 -16.24 -5.69 -18.37
CA ASP A 262 -15.55 -6.87 -18.90
C ASP A 262 -14.16 -6.45 -19.37
N ILE A 263 -13.16 -6.62 -18.50
CA ILE A 263 -11.77 -6.36 -18.84
C ILE A 263 -11.18 -7.72 -19.24
N LYS A 264 -10.97 -7.92 -20.54
CA LYS A 264 -10.14 -9.02 -21.01
C LYS A 264 -8.73 -8.80 -20.49
N MET A 265 -8.40 -9.47 -19.39
CA MET A 265 -7.01 -9.67 -18.99
C MET A 265 -6.41 -10.59 -20.05
N ASP A 266 -5.51 -10.04 -20.86
CA ASP A 266 -4.77 -10.85 -21.82
C ASP A 266 -3.87 -11.80 -21.03
N LYS A 267 -4.36 -13.02 -20.79
CA LYS A 267 -3.63 -14.06 -20.06
C LYS A 267 -2.53 -14.69 -20.91
N ASP A 268 -2.35 -14.27 -22.17
CA ASP A 268 -1.56 -15.04 -23.15
C ASP A 268 -0.66 -14.16 -24.04
N GLN A 269 -0.04 -13.12 -23.47
CA GLN A 269 1.13 -12.52 -24.13
C GLN A 269 2.40 -13.27 -23.68
N PRO A 270 3.11 -13.99 -24.57
CA PRO A 270 4.32 -14.72 -24.19
C PRO A 270 5.41 -13.72 -23.81
N ARG A 271 5.60 -13.52 -22.51
CA ARG A 271 6.75 -12.78 -21.98
C ARG A 271 7.97 -13.69 -22.05
N ALA A 272 8.99 -13.25 -22.78
CA ALA A 272 10.21 -13.99 -23.06
C ALA A 272 10.77 -14.67 -21.80
N SER A 273 10.73 -16.00 -21.81
CA SER A 273 11.39 -16.85 -20.83
C SER A 273 12.91 -16.82 -21.04
N GLY A 274 13.65 -16.47 -20.00
CA GLY A 274 15.10 -16.66 -19.90
C GLY A 274 15.57 -16.12 -18.56
N ILE A 275 16.32 -16.82 -17.71
CA ILE A 275 17.07 -18.07 -17.84
C ILE A 275 16.94 -18.77 -16.47
N ARG A 276 16.48 -20.03 -16.44
CA ARG A 276 16.68 -20.89 -15.26
C ARG A 276 18.14 -21.34 -15.23
N PRO A 277 18.90 -21.16 -14.14
CA PRO A 277 20.14 -21.89 -13.99
C PRO A 277 19.80 -23.37 -13.82
N ARG A 278 20.31 -24.19 -14.74
CA ARG A 278 20.25 -25.65 -14.66
C ARG A 278 21.01 -26.10 -13.42
N GLY A 279 20.29 -26.64 -12.44
CA GLY A 279 20.86 -27.61 -11.51
C GLY A 279 21.16 -28.91 -12.26
N GLY A 280 22.34 -29.47 -12.01
CA GLY A 280 22.77 -30.74 -12.58
C GLY A 280 24.00 -31.27 -11.86
N ILE A 281 23.70 -32.07 -10.81
CA ILE A 281 24.54 -33.01 -10.04
C ILE A 281 25.73 -32.41 -9.30
#